data_AF-A0A6N7VLN0-F1
#
_entry.id   AF-A0A6N7VLN0-F1
#
_cell.length_a   1.000
_cell.length_b   1.000
_cell.length_c   1.000
_cell.angle_alpha   90.00
_cell.angle_beta   90.00
_cell.angle_gamma   90.00
#
_symmetry.space_group_name_H-M   'P 1'
#
loop_
_entity.id
_entity.type
_entity.pdbx_description
1 polymer ?
#
loop_
_entity_poly.entity_id
_entity_poly.type
_entity_poly.pdbx_seq_one_letter_code
_entity_poly.pdbx_strand_id
1 'polypeptide(L)'
;MKKSMLLVGVLLSAMAYASSNTVVPIEVERNINKFYQDSDFSQRNQYANMQRKAYIEMMDYINNSDIPIEEKEGILRNVESMYPNNYVMQKVEAKSRVDHVKSLM
;
A
#
# COMPACT_ATOMS: atom_id res chain seq x y z
N MET A 1 29.46 8.06 4.70
CA MET A 1 28.96 6.95 3.86
C MET A 1 28.07 6.06 4.72
N LYS A 2 26.75 6.23 4.66
CA LYS A 2 25.80 5.45 5.45
C LYS A 2 24.93 4.67 4.47
N LYS A 3 24.94 3.35 4.66
CA LYS A 3 24.53 2.30 3.73
C LYS A 3 23.08 2.48 3.30
N SER A 4 22.82 2.68 2.00
CA SER A 4 21.50 2.47 1.43
C SER A 4 21.16 0.98 1.59
N MET A 5 20.26 0.66 2.52
CA MET A 5 19.64 -0.66 2.55
C MET A 5 18.65 -0.72 1.40
N LEU A 6 19.13 -1.22 0.27
CA LEU A 6 18.34 -1.64 -0.87
C LEU A 6 17.52 -2.86 -0.43
N LEU A 7 16.33 -2.65 0.13
CA LEU A 7 15.37 -3.73 0.35
C LEU A 7 14.54 -3.86 -0.94
N VAL A 8 15.11 -4.58 -1.91
CA VAL A 8 14.34 -5.10 -3.04
C VAL A 8 13.45 -6.21 -2.49
N GLY A 9 12.28 -5.82 -2.00
CA GLY A 9 11.19 -6.71 -1.64
C GLY A 9 10.43 -7.10 -2.89
N VAL A 10 10.47 -8.37 -3.22
CA VAL A 10 9.84 -9.01 -4.38
C VAL A 10 8.33 -8.74 -4.36
N LEU A 11 7.84 -7.86 -5.24
CA LEU A 11 6.43 -7.46 -5.34
C LEU A 11 5.60 -8.25 -6.37
N LEU A 12 6.00 -9.47 -6.74
CA LEU A 12 5.50 -10.10 -7.98
C LEU A 12 4.88 -11.49 -7.83
N SER A 13 4.29 -11.84 -6.69
CA SER A 13 3.52 -13.08 -6.59
C SER A 13 2.32 -12.98 -5.66
N ALA A 14 1.31 -12.21 -6.06
CA ALA A 14 0.01 -12.28 -5.40
C ALA A 14 -1.21 -11.92 -6.29
N MET A 15 -1.10 -12.03 -7.62
CA MET A 15 -2.29 -12.05 -8.49
C MET A 15 -3.01 -13.40 -8.39
N ALA A 16 -3.55 -13.66 -7.20
CA ALA A 16 -4.51 -14.71 -6.94
C ALA A 16 -5.33 -14.34 -5.69
N TYR A 17 -6.05 -13.21 -5.72
CA TYR A 17 -7.03 -12.87 -4.68
C TYR A 17 -8.36 -12.49 -5.31
N ALA A 18 -9.10 -13.53 -5.72
CA ALA A 18 -10.54 -13.49 -5.64
C ALA A 18 -10.94 -13.74 -4.17
N SER A 19 -11.75 -12.85 -3.60
CA SER A 19 -12.42 -12.98 -2.30
C SER A 19 -11.61 -12.75 -1.01
N SER A 20 -11.23 -11.49 -0.74
CA SER A 20 -11.54 -10.78 0.53
C SER A 20 -10.88 -9.40 0.57
N ASN A 21 -11.55 -8.37 0.02
CA ASN A 21 -11.08 -6.97 0.08
C ASN A 21 -11.00 -6.39 1.51
N THR A 22 -11.22 -7.19 2.55
CA THR A 22 -11.27 -6.77 3.96
C THR A 22 -10.09 -7.28 4.80
N VAL A 23 -9.22 -8.13 4.24
CA VAL A 23 -8.11 -8.73 4.99
C VAL A 23 -6.79 -8.10 4.58
N VAL A 24 -6.06 -7.54 5.55
CA VAL A 24 -4.70 -7.05 5.35
C VAL A 24 -3.74 -8.26 5.26
N PRO A 25 -2.92 -8.39 4.20
CA PRO A 25 -1.96 -9.48 4.09
C PRO A 25 -0.97 -9.51 5.24
N ILE A 26 -0.53 -10.71 5.64
CA ILE A 26 0.39 -10.90 6.77
C ILE A 26 1.69 -10.10 6.59
N GLU A 27 2.19 -9.96 5.37
CA GLU A 27 3.40 -9.17 5.11
C GLU A 27 3.18 -7.67 5.35
N VAL A 28 2.03 -7.14 4.91
CA VAL A 28 1.63 -5.75 5.18
C VAL A 28 1.46 -5.53 6.69
N GLU A 29 0.85 -6.49 7.40
CA GLU A 29 0.78 -6.47 8.87
C GLU A 29 2.15 -6.41 9.52
N ARG A 30 3.11 -7.24 9.06
CA ARG A 30 4.49 -7.21 9.57
C ARG A 30 5.16 -5.85 9.30
N ASN A 31 4.98 -5.29 8.11
CA ASN A 31 5.54 -4.01 7.72
C ASN A 31 5.00 -2.87 8.59
N ILE A 32 3.69 -2.82 8.81
CA ILE A 32 3.03 -1.86 9.69
C ILE A 32 3.58 -1.96 11.11
N ASN A 33 3.60 -3.17 11.68
CA ASN A 33 4.06 -3.37 13.05
C ASN A 33 5.55 -3.04 13.22
N LYS A 34 6.38 -3.36 12.22
CA LYS A 34 7.80 -3.02 12.19
C LYS A 34 8.02 -1.50 12.10
N PHE A 35 7.24 -0.80 11.29
CA PHE A 35 7.38 0.66 11.12
C PHE A 35 7.14 1.43 12.43
N TYR A 36 6.24 0.95 13.29
CA TYR A 36 5.92 1.56 14.58
C TYR A 36 6.50 0.83 15.79
N GLN A 37 7.51 -0.04 15.58
CA GLN A 37 8.06 -0.88 16.65
C GLN A 37 8.68 -0.07 17.81
N ASP A 38 9.10 1.17 17.55
CA ASP A 38 9.75 2.06 18.52
C ASP A 38 8.76 3.10 19.12
N SER A 39 7.49 3.07 18.71
CA SER A 39 6.43 3.95 19.24
C SER A 39 5.85 3.43 20.55
N ASP A 40 5.38 4.34 21.40
CA ASP A 40 4.62 4.01 22.62
C ASP A 40 3.44 3.09 22.32
N PHE A 41 3.07 2.22 23.26
CA PHE A 41 2.04 1.20 23.04
C PHE A 41 0.68 1.77 22.60
N SER A 42 0.22 2.85 23.25
CA SER A 42 -1.06 3.50 22.90
C SER A 42 -1.03 4.13 21.51
N GLN A 43 0.09 4.78 21.16
CA GLN A 43 0.29 5.42 19.85
C GLN A 43 0.44 4.38 18.73
N ARG A 44 1.18 3.29 19.00
CA ARG A 44 1.43 2.19 18.06
C ARG A 44 0.13 1.58 17.55
N ASN A 45 -0.81 1.27 18.45
CA ASN A 45 -2.09 0.68 18.05
C ASN A 45 -2.92 1.63 17.19
N GLN A 46 -2.94 2.91 17.53
CA GLN A 46 -3.64 3.92 16.72
C GLN A 46 -3.04 4.04 15.32
N TYR A 47 -1.72 4.22 15.23
CA TYR A 47 -1.05 4.33 13.94
C TYR A 47 -1.15 3.07 13.10
N ALA A 48 -0.99 1.88 13.70
CA ALA A 48 -1.12 0.63 12.99
C ALA A 48 -2.53 0.45 12.41
N ASN A 49 -3.58 0.79 13.17
CA ASN A 49 -4.96 0.73 12.68
C ASN A 49 -5.22 1.73 11.54
N MET A 50 -4.63 2.92 11.59
CA MET A 50 -4.71 3.89 10.49
C MET A 50 -4.07 3.34 9.21
N GLN A 51 -2.91 2.69 9.32
CA GLN A 51 -2.25 2.09 8.17
C GLN A 51 -3.05 0.92 7.58
N ARG A 52 -3.59 0.03 8.41
CA ARG A 52 -4.45 -1.10 7.95
C ARG A 52 -5.66 -0.60 7.16
N LYS A 53 -6.36 0.38 7.73
CA LYS A 53 -7.51 1.01 7.07
C LYS A 53 -7.11 1.65 5.75
N ALA A 54 -5.99 2.37 5.73
CA ALA A 54 -5.52 3.01 4.51
C ALA A 54 -5.15 2.00 3.41
N TYR A 55 -4.51 0.89 3.77
CA TYR A 55 -4.20 -0.19 2.83
C TYR A 55 -5.49 -0.78 2.21
N ILE A 56 -6.47 -1.12 3.04
CA ILE A 56 -7.76 -1.67 2.57
C ILE A 56 -8.44 -0.68 1.61
N GLU A 57 -8.57 0.58 2.02
CA GLU A 57 -9.22 1.62 1.20
C GLU A 57 -8.48 1.87 -0.12
N MET A 58 -7.13 1.82 -0.11
CA MET A 58 -6.33 1.94 -1.32
C MET A 58 -6.58 0.78 -2.29
N MET A 59 -6.48 -0.46 -1.79
CA MET A 59 -6.65 -1.65 -2.61
C MET A 59 -8.07 -1.73 -3.17
N ASP A 60 -9.09 -1.43 -2.35
CA ASP A 60 -10.48 -1.41 -2.81
C ASP A 60 -10.69 -0.36 -3.91
N TYR A 61 -10.14 0.85 -3.77
CA TYR A 61 -10.24 1.89 -4.78
C TYR A 61 -9.59 1.51 -6.12
N ILE A 62 -8.39 0.92 -6.06
CA ILE A 62 -7.66 0.50 -7.25
C ILE A 62 -8.35 -0.70 -7.90
N ASN A 63 -8.72 -1.71 -7.12
CA ASN A 63 -9.32 -2.94 -7.65
C ASN A 63 -10.66 -2.66 -8.33
N ASN A 64 -11.50 -1.82 -7.72
CA ASN A 64 -12.81 -1.43 -8.25
C ASN A 64 -12.74 -0.30 -9.30
N SER A 65 -11.55 0.12 -9.74
CA SER A 65 -11.41 1.06 -10.85
C SER A 65 -11.43 0.34 -12.20
N ASP A 66 -11.97 0.98 -13.22
CA ASP A 66 -12.05 0.46 -14.59
C ASP A 66 -10.76 0.69 -15.42
N ILE A 67 -9.65 1.06 -14.78
CA ILE A 67 -8.37 1.29 -15.48
C ILE A 67 -7.69 -0.05 -15.83
N PRO A 68 -6.80 -0.09 -16.84
CA PRO A 68 -6.06 -1.30 -17.21
C PRO A 68 -5.28 -1.91 -16.04
N ILE A 69 -5.13 -3.24 -16.04
CA ILE A 69 -4.44 -3.98 -14.96
C ILE A 69 -2.98 -3.52 -14.85
N GLU A 70 -2.33 -3.26 -15.98
CA GLU A 70 -0.96 -2.78 -16.06
C GLU A 70 -0.79 -1.42 -15.35
N GLU A 71 -1.79 -0.54 -15.46
CA GLU A 71 -1.83 0.74 -14.76
C GLU A 71 -2.03 0.55 -13.26
N LYS A 72 -2.92 -0.36 -12.84
CA LYS A 72 -3.13 -0.69 -11.42
C LYS A 72 -1.82 -1.15 -10.76
N GLU A 73 -1.12 -2.08 -11.41
CA GLU A 73 0.15 -2.57 -10.90
C GLU A 73 1.25 -1.50 -10.92
N GLY A 74 1.31 -0.70 -11.98
CA GLY A 74 2.24 0.44 -12.08
C GLY A 74 2.05 1.43 -10.94
N ILE A 75 0.81 1.79 -10.63
CA ILE A 75 0.46 2.67 -9.51
C ILE A 75 0.92 2.05 -8.19
N LEU A 76 0.60 0.78 -7.92
CA LEU A 76 0.99 0.09 -6.68
C LEU A 76 2.52 0.07 -6.48
N ARG A 77 3.28 -0.26 -7.53
CA ARG A 77 4.76 -0.23 -7.48
C ARG A 77 5.30 1.18 -7.22
N ASN A 78 4.72 2.19 -7.87
CA ASN A 78 5.17 3.57 -7.73
C ASN A 78 4.91 4.12 -6.33
N VAL A 79 3.72 3.90 -5.77
CA VAL A 79 3.38 4.43 -4.44
C VAL A 79 4.17 3.75 -3.33
N GLU A 80 4.43 2.44 -3.42
CA GLU A 80 5.32 1.74 -2.47
C GLU A 80 6.75 2.28 -2.54
N SER A 81 7.25 2.58 -3.74
CA SER A 81 8.58 3.18 -3.94
C SER A 81 8.68 4.59 -3.35
N MET A 82 7.66 5.42 -3.54
CA MET A 82 7.62 6.81 -3.05
C MET A 82 7.43 6.89 -1.53
N TYR A 83 6.60 6.00 -0.97
CA TYR A 83 6.21 6.03 0.44
C TYR A 83 6.32 4.64 1.08
N PRO A 84 7.53 4.07 1.24
CA PRO A 84 7.69 2.70 1.73
C PRO A 84 7.03 2.49 3.10
N ASN A 85 6.17 1.46 3.21
CA ASN A 85 5.41 1.11 4.41
C ASN A 85 4.47 2.21 4.98
N ASN A 86 4.28 3.33 4.28
CA ASN A 86 3.37 4.41 4.69
C ASN A 86 2.09 4.37 3.84
N TYR A 87 1.24 3.40 4.12
CA TYR A 87 -0.01 3.14 3.41
C TYR A 87 -1.00 4.32 3.42
N VAL A 88 -0.94 5.21 4.43
CA VAL A 88 -1.71 6.46 4.45
C VAL A 88 -1.31 7.36 3.26
N MET A 89 -0.01 7.58 3.06
CA MET A 89 0.49 8.39 1.94
C MET A 89 0.34 7.66 0.60
N GLN A 90 0.59 6.35 0.58
CA GLN A 90 0.37 5.54 -0.62
C GLN A 90 -1.07 5.63 -1.11
N LYS A 91 -2.06 5.54 -0.21
CA LYS A 91 -3.47 5.67 -0.55
C LYS A 91 -3.78 7.00 -1.23
N VAL A 92 -3.28 8.11 -0.69
CA VAL A 92 -3.53 9.45 -1.23
C VAL A 92 -2.99 9.55 -2.66
N GLU A 93 -1.73 9.15 -2.85
CA GLU A 93 -1.07 9.19 -4.15
C GLU A 93 -1.73 8.23 -5.15
N ALA A 94 -2.07 7.02 -4.72
CA ALA A 94 -2.70 6.01 -5.56
C ALA A 94 -4.06 6.47 -6.07
N LYS A 95 -4.91 7.04 -5.21
CA LYS A 95 -6.21 7.60 -5.61
C LYS A 95 -6.02 8.70 -6.66
N SER A 96 -5.10 9.63 -6.43
CA SER A 96 -4.80 10.70 -7.39
C SER A 96 -4.36 10.16 -8.75
N ARG A 97 -3.53 9.12 -8.78
CA ARG A 97 -3.05 8.52 -10.03
C ARG A 97 -4.13 7.75 -10.76
N VAL A 98 -4.95 6.97 -10.04
CA VAL A 98 -6.11 6.29 -10.62
C VAL A 98 -7.05 7.31 -11.27
N ASP A 99 -7.32 8.44 -10.60
CA ASP A 99 -8.19 9.50 -11.11
C ASP A 99 -7.60 10.17 -12.35
N HIS A 100 -6.28 10.38 -12.36
CA HIS A 100 -5.59 10.89 -13.54
C HIS A 100 -5.69 9.93 -14.72
N VAL A 101 -5.42 8.64 -14.54
CA VAL A 101 -5.54 7.64 -15.61
C VAL A 101 -6.97 7.60 -16.16
N LYS A 102 -7.98 7.58 -15.27
CA LYS A 102 -9.39 7.65 -15.68
C LYS A 102 -9.70 8.89 -16.52
N SER A 103 -9.09 10.03 -16.22
CA SER A 103 -9.32 11.28 -16.97
C SER A 103 -8.73 11.28 -18.39
N LEU A 104 -7.83 10.34 -18.70
CA LEU A 104 -7.18 10.20 -20.00
C LEU A 104 -7.85 9.14 -20.89
N MET A 105 -8.83 8.40 -20.35
CA MET A 105 -9.61 7.38 -21.05
C MET A 105 -10.90 7.95 -21.60
#